data_AF-A0A9P5VYN3-F1
#
_entry.id   AF-A0A9P5VYN3-F1
#
_cell.length_a   1.000
_cell.length_b   1.000
_cell.length_c   1.000
_cell.angle_alpha   90.00
_cell.angle_beta   90.00
_cell.angle_gamma   90.00
#
_symmetry.space_group_name_H-M   'P 1'
#
loop_
_entity.id
_entity.type
_entity.pdbx_description
1 polymer ?
#
loop_
_entity_poly.entity_id
_entity_poly.type
_entity_poly.pdbx_seq_one_letter_code
_entity_poly.pdbx_strand_id
1 'polypeptide(L)'
;MKEKDLLSNFLVGNELHDSVTLQQFKAFFPTAYQSHPDVKHLYRAYLNARHQTRTKVRRNIDVEVRRNPFNLDIPEPDDDGSGSSRTSDDYDGNDMDIEDTDKHLTLDQAIQELGQAERIYKNEIETLERQCNEFTQELEDLDREMGTIKTPEEFRSGLSEDSLMRDLQNLIQLCDSILEGTSPESNAS
;
A
#
# COMPACT_ATOMS: atom_id res chain seq x y z
N MET A 1 -27.20 -8.45 36.93
CA MET A 1 -26.23 -8.02 35.89
C MET A 1 -25.90 -9.25 35.07
N LYS A 2 -26.17 -9.24 33.77
CA LYS A 2 -25.88 -10.39 32.91
C LYS A 2 -24.37 -10.47 32.68
N GLU A 3 -23.80 -11.67 32.69
CA GLU A 3 -22.36 -11.91 32.48
C GLU A 3 -21.84 -11.24 31.21
N LYS A 4 -22.67 -11.22 30.16
CA LYS A 4 -22.43 -10.50 28.90
C LYS A 4 -22.13 -9.01 29.12
N ASP A 5 -22.92 -8.33 29.95
CA ASP A 5 -22.78 -6.89 30.19
C ASP A 5 -21.50 -6.60 30.98
N LEU A 6 -21.14 -7.48 31.92
CA LEU A 6 -19.90 -7.37 32.69
C LEU A 6 -18.67 -7.55 31.78
N LEU A 7 -18.66 -8.63 30.98
CA LEU A 7 -17.56 -8.92 30.06
C LEU A 7 -17.43 -7.85 28.98
N SER A 8 -18.55 -7.36 28.44
CA SER A 8 -18.55 -6.28 27.47
C SER A 8 -18.03 -4.99 28.09
N ASN A 9 -18.54 -4.56 29.24
CA ASN A 9 -18.09 -3.31 29.87
C ASN A 9 -16.61 -3.37 30.29
N PHE A 10 -16.14 -4.52 30.77
CA PHE A 10 -14.75 -4.66 31.22
C PHE A 10 -13.77 -4.75 30.04
N LEU A 11 -13.98 -5.69 29.12
CA LEU A 11 -13.05 -6.00 28.05
C LEU A 11 -13.18 -5.07 26.84
N VAL A 12 -14.40 -4.60 26.55
CA VAL A 12 -14.68 -3.73 25.41
C VAL A 12 -14.73 -2.27 25.83
N GLY A 13 -15.26 -1.98 27.03
CA GLY A 13 -15.55 -0.63 27.54
C GLY A 13 -14.44 0.05 28.34
N ASN A 14 -13.48 -0.68 28.94
CA ASN A 14 -12.48 -0.07 29.83
C ASN A 14 -11.02 -0.39 29.47
N GLU A 15 -10.65 -1.63 29.14
CA GLU A 15 -9.24 -1.99 28.91
C GLU A 15 -8.80 -1.87 27.44
N LEU A 16 -9.73 -2.02 26.49
CA LEU A 16 -9.44 -1.75 25.07
C LEU A 16 -9.43 -0.25 24.74
N HIS A 17 -9.75 0.61 25.73
CA HIS A 17 -10.05 2.04 25.59
C HIS A 17 -8.86 2.99 25.55
N ASP A 18 -7.61 2.49 25.53
CA ASP A 18 -6.45 3.35 25.29
C ASP A 18 -6.41 3.75 23.80
N SER A 19 -7.42 4.51 23.37
CA SER A 19 -7.50 5.14 22.06
C SER A 19 -6.56 6.32 22.08
N VAL A 20 -5.36 6.08 21.59
CA VAL A 20 -4.41 7.12 21.27
C VAL A 20 -5.05 8.05 20.25
N THR A 21 -5.17 9.34 20.58
CA THR A 21 -5.65 10.34 19.62
C THR A 21 -4.64 10.52 18.48
N LEU A 22 -5.05 11.05 17.32
CA LEU A 22 -4.10 11.29 16.21
C LEU A 22 -2.89 12.14 16.66
N GLN A 23 -3.09 13.06 17.59
CA GLN A 23 -2.01 13.91 18.11
C GLN A 23 -1.04 13.12 19.00
N GLN A 24 -1.56 12.25 19.88
CA GLN A 24 -0.73 11.34 20.67
C GLN A 24 -0.03 10.30 19.79
N PHE A 25 -0.70 9.84 18.71
CA PHE A 25 -0.14 8.89 17.77
C PHE A 25 1.02 9.51 16.99
N LYS A 26 0.86 10.76 16.57
CA LYS A 26 1.96 11.54 15.97
C LYS A 26 3.13 11.73 16.95
N ALA A 27 2.87 11.84 18.25
CA ALA A 27 3.93 11.99 19.24
C ALA A 27 4.83 10.74 19.36
N PHE A 28 4.40 9.58 18.86
CA PHE A 28 5.26 8.38 18.76
C PHE A 28 6.31 8.46 17.66
N PHE A 29 6.17 9.42 16.73
CA PHE A 29 7.12 9.60 15.63
C PHE A 29 8.08 10.76 15.94
N PRO A 30 9.35 10.66 15.49
CA PRO A 30 10.28 11.79 15.54
C PRO A 30 9.69 13.03 14.86
N THR A 31 9.97 14.22 15.38
CA THR A 31 9.38 15.51 14.94
C THR A 31 9.49 15.75 13.43
N ALA A 32 10.57 15.28 12.80
CA ALA A 32 10.79 15.36 11.36
C ALA A 32 9.75 14.60 10.50
N TYR A 33 9.10 13.57 11.06
CA TYR A 33 8.17 12.70 10.33
C TYR A 33 6.71 12.84 10.76
N GLN A 34 6.40 13.65 11.78
CA GLN A 34 5.03 13.80 12.31
C GLN A 34 4.03 14.41 11.32
N SER A 35 4.52 15.19 10.36
CA SER A 35 3.74 15.79 9.28
C SER A 35 3.64 14.91 8.03
N HIS A 36 4.31 13.76 8.00
CA HIS A 36 4.31 12.90 6.83
C HIS A 36 2.91 12.32 6.56
N PRO A 37 2.44 12.28 5.29
CA PRO A 37 1.12 11.75 4.95
C PRO A 37 0.93 10.29 5.39
N ASP A 38 2.00 9.49 5.41
CA ASP A 38 1.92 8.08 5.80
C ASP A 38 1.60 7.89 7.28
N VAL A 39 1.94 8.83 8.17
CA VAL A 39 1.58 8.75 9.59
C VAL A 39 0.05 8.78 9.74
N LYS A 40 -0.66 9.50 8.87
CA LYS A 40 -2.13 9.48 8.83
C LYS A 40 -2.67 8.15 8.30
N HIS A 41 -2.01 7.53 7.33
CA HIS A 41 -2.38 6.20 6.82
C HIS A 41 -2.14 5.10 7.86
N LEU A 42 -1.00 5.15 8.56
CA LEU A 42 -0.67 4.29 9.70
C LEU A 42 -1.69 4.45 10.83
N TYR A 43 -2.10 5.67 11.14
CA TYR A 43 -3.15 5.91 12.13
C TYR A 43 -4.49 5.28 11.73
N ARG A 44 -4.88 5.41 10.46
CA ARG A 44 -6.09 4.75 9.92
C ARG A 44 -5.98 3.23 10.02
N ALA A 45 -4.84 2.65 9.65
CA ALA A 45 -4.60 1.22 9.76
C ALA A 45 -4.65 0.73 11.23
N TYR A 46 -4.06 1.48 12.15
CA TYR A 46 -4.12 1.23 13.59
C TYR A 46 -5.56 1.23 14.11
N LEU A 47 -6.36 2.25 13.75
CA LEU A 47 -7.76 2.32 14.14
C LEU A 47 -8.57 1.13 13.60
N ASN A 48 -8.35 0.75 12.34
CA ASN A 48 -9.00 -0.41 11.72
C ASN A 48 -8.63 -1.72 12.43
N ALA A 49 -7.35 -1.95 12.71
CA ALA A 49 -6.88 -3.14 13.42
C ALA A 49 -7.49 -3.22 14.84
N ARG A 50 -7.56 -2.09 15.53
CA ARG A 50 -8.19 -1.99 16.86
C ARG A 50 -9.69 -2.30 16.80
N HIS A 51 -10.38 -1.76 15.81
CA HIS A 51 -11.80 -2.06 15.60
C HIS A 51 -12.02 -3.57 15.35
N GLN A 52 -11.21 -4.20 14.49
CA GLN A 52 -11.29 -5.64 14.25
C GLN A 52 -11.07 -6.46 15.52
N THR A 53 -10.07 -6.12 16.33
CA THR A 53 -9.84 -6.78 17.63
C THR A 53 -11.06 -6.63 18.54
N ARG A 54 -11.65 -5.43 18.62
CA ARG A 54 -12.85 -5.18 19.43
C ARG A 54 -14.04 -6.04 18.99
N THR A 55 -14.28 -6.12 17.69
CA THR A 55 -15.37 -6.92 17.12
C THR A 55 -15.12 -8.42 17.34
N LYS A 56 -13.87 -8.87 17.27
CA LYS A 56 -13.49 -10.25 17.60
C LYS A 56 -13.74 -10.57 19.08
N VAL A 57 -13.36 -9.67 19.99
CA VAL A 57 -13.61 -9.81 21.42
C VAL A 57 -15.12 -9.85 21.71
N ARG A 58 -15.93 -8.99 21.10
CA ARG A 58 -17.40 -9.03 21.22
C ARG A 58 -17.97 -10.40 20.80
N ARG A 59 -17.56 -10.92 19.63
CA ARG A 59 -17.99 -12.25 19.17
C ARG A 59 -17.56 -13.36 20.14
N ASN A 60 -16.35 -13.28 20.68
CA ASN A 60 -15.86 -14.27 21.64
C ASN A 60 -16.66 -14.22 22.94
N ILE A 61 -17.01 -13.02 23.44
CA ILE A 61 -17.89 -12.86 24.61
C ILE A 61 -19.24 -13.53 24.35
N ASP A 62 -19.84 -13.31 23.19
CA ASP A 62 -21.12 -13.96 22.83
C ASP A 62 -21.02 -15.49 22.79
N VAL A 63 -19.91 -16.03 22.31
CA VAL A 63 -19.65 -17.48 22.29
C VAL A 63 -19.49 -18.02 23.71
N GLU A 64 -18.72 -17.35 24.57
CA GLU A 64 -18.49 -17.81 25.94
C GLU A 64 -19.76 -17.72 26.80
N VAL A 65 -20.57 -16.67 26.64
CA VAL A 65 -21.87 -16.54 27.30
C VAL A 65 -22.82 -17.68 26.94
N ARG A 66 -22.79 -18.15 25.68
CA ARG A 66 -23.57 -19.31 25.21
C ARG A 66 -22.98 -20.65 25.67
N ARG A 67 -21.67 -20.71 25.87
CA ARG A 67 -20.96 -21.92 26.30
C ARG A 67 -21.09 -22.16 27.79
N ASN A 68 -21.33 -21.11 28.58
CA ASN A 68 -21.44 -21.21 30.03
C ASN A 68 -22.72 -21.99 30.43
N PRO A 69 -22.61 -23.19 31.03
CA PRO A 69 -23.77 -24.03 31.37
C PRO A 69 -24.64 -23.47 32.50
N PHE A 70 -24.29 -22.31 33.07
CA PHE A 70 -25.04 -21.63 34.12
C PHE A 70 -26.05 -20.59 33.61
N ASN A 71 -26.09 -20.28 32.31
CA ASN A 71 -27.22 -19.56 31.71
C ASN A 71 -28.36 -20.54 31.41
N LEU A 72 -28.99 -21.04 32.46
CA LEU A 72 -30.35 -21.52 32.36
C LEU A 72 -31.21 -20.27 32.08
N ASP A 73 -31.66 -20.14 30.83
CA ASP A 73 -32.75 -19.25 30.47
C ASP A 73 -33.92 -19.53 31.41
N ILE A 74 -34.10 -18.67 32.41
CA ILE A 74 -35.38 -18.51 33.08
C ILE A 74 -36.19 -17.65 32.12
N PRO A 75 -37.26 -18.16 31.49
CA PRO A 75 -38.13 -17.32 30.68
C PRO A 75 -38.82 -16.34 31.63
N GLU A 76 -38.50 -15.05 31.53
CA GLU A 76 -39.34 -14.03 32.16
C GLU A 76 -40.69 -13.99 31.44
N PRO A 77 -41.82 -14.00 32.17
CA PRO A 77 -43.12 -13.79 31.57
C PRO A 77 -43.23 -12.32 31.12
N ASP A 78 -43.84 -12.10 29.96
CA ASP A 78 -44.14 -10.78 29.40
C ASP A 78 -44.78 -9.85 30.45
N ASP A 79 -44.05 -8.81 30.87
CA ASP A 79 -44.58 -7.74 31.72
C ASP A 79 -44.94 -6.53 30.84
N ASP A 80 -46.24 -6.44 30.58
CA ASP A 80 -46.94 -5.32 29.98
C ASP A 80 -47.13 -4.22 31.03
N GLY A 81 -46.52 -3.05 30.84
CA GLY A 81 -47.05 -1.80 31.38
C GLY A 81 -46.11 -0.93 32.23
N SER A 82 -45.82 0.26 31.69
CA SER A 82 -45.78 1.54 32.41
C SER A 82 -44.80 1.71 33.59
N GLY A 83 -43.72 2.47 33.36
CA GLY A 83 -42.83 2.91 34.43
C GLY A 83 -41.90 4.05 34.03
N SER A 84 -42.42 5.27 34.07
CA SER A 84 -41.66 6.52 33.99
C SER A 84 -40.53 6.56 35.03
N SER A 85 -39.29 6.84 34.61
CA SER A 85 -38.31 7.48 35.49
C SER A 85 -37.37 8.38 34.71
N ARG A 86 -37.49 9.67 35.02
CA ARG A 86 -36.62 10.76 34.59
C ARG A 86 -35.31 10.68 35.38
N THR A 87 -34.18 10.65 34.68
CA THR A 87 -32.92 11.17 35.22
C THR A 87 -32.31 12.09 34.16
N SER A 88 -32.37 13.37 34.49
CA SER A 88 -31.59 14.47 33.91
C SER A 88 -30.12 14.18 34.14
N ASP A 89 -29.29 14.32 33.11
CA ASP A 89 -27.88 14.73 33.27
C ASP A 89 -27.45 15.44 32.00
N ASP A 90 -27.29 16.76 32.14
CA ASP A 90 -26.68 17.66 31.18
C ASP A 90 -25.17 17.35 31.10
N TYR A 91 -24.72 16.84 29.96
CA TYR A 91 -23.32 16.90 29.55
C TYR A 91 -23.25 17.57 28.18
N ASP A 92 -22.90 18.85 28.22
CA ASP A 92 -22.35 19.63 27.13
C ASP A 92 -20.95 19.09 26.77
N GLY A 93 -20.76 18.78 25.50
CA GLY A 93 -19.53 18.27 24.95
C GLY A 93 -19.78 17.73 23.56
N ASN A 94 -19.60 18.60 22.56
CA ASN A 94 -19.54 18.29 21.13
C ASN A 94 -19.06 16.86 20.85
N ASP A 95 -19.99 15.92 20.78
CA ASP A 95 -19.74 14.59 20.27
C ASP A 95 -19.79 14.74 18.76
N MET A 96 -18.64 14.58 18.11
CA MET A 96 -18.63 14.39 16.68
C MET A 96 -19.51 13.18 16.43
N ASP A 97 -20.62 13.39 15.72
CA ASP A 97 -21.40 12.34 15.06
C ASP A 97 -20.43 11.49 14.23
N ILE A 98 -19.81 10.50 14.89
CA ILE A 98 -19.29 9.32 14.25
C ILE A 98 -20.57 8.58 13.91
N GLU A 99 -21.12 8.91 12.74
CA GLU A 99 -22.19 8.14 12.13
C GLU A 99 -21.91 6.67 12.39
N ASP A 100 -22.85 6.06 13.10
CA ASP A 100 -22.85 4.67 13.48
C ASP A 100 -22.74 3.84 12.19
N THR A 101 -21.51 3.60 11.72
CA THR A 101 -21.23 2.78 10.54
C THR A 101 -21.55 1.31 10.79
N ASP A 102 -22.06 0.97 11.97
CA ASP A 102 -22.69 -0.30 12.27
C ASP A 102 -24.16 -0.28 11.83
N LYS A 103 -24.43 0.16 10.59
CA LYS A 103 -25.63 -0.28 9.88
C LYS A 103 -25.45 -1.78 9.69
N HIS A 104 -25.99 -2.56 10.62
CA HIS A 104 -26.17 -3.99 10.45
C HIS A 104 -26.98 -4.21 9.17
N LEU A 105 -26.27 -4.37 8.05
CA LEU A 105 -26.88 -4.68 6.78
C LEU A 105 -27.61 -5.99 6.94
N THR A 106 -28.84 -6.03 6.46
CA THR A 106 -29.56 -7.30 6.39
C THR A 106 -28.76 -8.25 5.49
N LEU A 107 -28.90 -9.56 5.70
CA LEU A 107 -28.18 -10.56 4.92
C LEU A 107 -28.31 -10.31 3.40
N ASP A 108 -29.51 -9.91 2.96
CA ASP A 108 -29.78 -9.59 1.56
C ASP A 108 -29.01 -8.36 1.06
N GLN A 109 -28.87 -7.31 1.88
CA GLN A 109 -28.09 -6.13 1.54
C GLN A 109 -26.59 -6.46 1.50
N ALA A 110 -26.09 -7.26 2.45
CA ALA A 110 -24.70 -7.70 2.45
C ALA A 110 -24.38 -8.56 1.22
N ILE A 111 -25.30 -9.44 0.79
CA ILE A 111 -25.17 -10.22 -0.44
C ILE A 111 -25.12 -9.30 -1.66
N GLN A 112 -25.97 -8.26 -1.70
CA GLN A 112 -25.99 -7.31 -2.80
C GLN A 112 -24.69 -6.49 -2.89
N GLU A 113 -24.17 -6.01 -1.76
CA GLU A 113 -22.91 -5.29 -1.71
C GLU A 113 -21.71 -6.17 -2.09
N LEU A 114 -21.66 -7.41 -1.58
CA LEU A 114 -20.63 -8.38 -1.98
C LEU A 114 -20.70 -8.71 -3.47
N GLY A 115 -21.91 -8.84 -4.04
CA GLY A 115 -22.08 -9.05 -5.48
C GLY A 115 -21.68 -7.84 -6.33
N GLN A 116 -21.83 -6.62 -5.83
CA GLN A 116 -21.30 -5.43 -6.49
C GLN A 116 -19.77 -5.37 -6.41
N ALA A 117 -19.20 -5.65 -5.23
CA ALA A 117 -17.76 -5.70 -5.03
C ALA A 117 -17.11 -6.76 -5.93
N GLU A 118 -17.70 -7.94 -6.06
CA GLU A 118 -17.25 -9.00 -6.96
C GLU A 118 -17.15 -8.50 -8.42
N ARG A 119 -18.18 -7.82 -8.92
CA ARG A 119 -18.18 -7.28 -10.29
C ARG A 119 -17.11 -6.21 -10.49
N ILE A 120 -16.93 -5.33 -9.51
CA ILE A 120 -15.90 -4.28 -9.57
C ILE A 120 -14.52 -4.91 -9.64
N TYR A 121 -14.21 -5.84 -8.74
CA TYR A 121 -12.91 -6.49 -8.73
C TYR A 121 -12.67 -7.34 -9.98
N LYS A 122 -13.71 -8.00 -10.50
CA LYS A 122 -13.58 -8.74 -11.77
C LYS A 122 -13.23 -7.82 -12.93
N ASN A 123 -13.90 -6.68 -13.06
CA ASN A 123 -13.60 -5.70 -14.09
C ASN A 123 -12.20 -5.08 -13.92
N GLU A 124 -11.77 -4.87 -12.67
CA GLU A 124 -10.43 -4.37 -12.37
C GLU A 124 -9.35 -5.39 -12.73
N ILE A 125 -9.56 -6.68 -12.42
CA ILE A 125 -8.68 -7.77 -12.85
C ILE A 125 -8.60 -7.83 -14.37
N GLU A 126 -9.72 -7.81 -15.08
CA GLU A 126 -9.74 -7.83 -16.56
C GLU A 126 -9.02 -6.60 -17.16
N THR A 127 -9.04 -5.46 -16.46
CA THR A 127 -8.31 -4.26 -16.88
C THR A 127 -6.82 -4.41 -16.64
N LEU A 128 -6.42 -4.92 -15.48
CA LEU A 128 -5.02 -5.20 -15.14
C LEU A 128 -4.43 -6.27 -16.06
N GLU A 129 -5.16 -7.34 -16.36
CA GLU A 129 -4.73 -8.36 -17.31
C GLU A 129 -4.47 -7.78 -18.69
N ARG A 130 -5.34 -6.88 -19.16
CA ARG A 130 -5.14 -6.16 -20.42
C ARG A 130 -3.89 -5.30 -20.41
N GLN A 131 -3.68 -4.53 -19.34
CA GLN A 131 -2.50 -3.70 -19.18
C GLN A 131 -1.22 -4.54 -19.11
N CYS A 132 -1.23 -5.67 -18.39
CA CYS A 132 -0.11 -6.60 -18.36
C CYS A 132 0.21 -7.17 -19.74
N ASN A 133 -0.81 -7.52 -20.53
CA ASN A 133 -0.62 -8.00 -21.89
C ASN A 133 -0.06 -6.90 -22.80
N GLU A 134 -0.53 -5.67 -22.68
CA GLU A 134 -0.01 -4.50 -23.40
C GLU A 134 1.46 -4.25 -23.05
N PHE A 135 1.81 -4.20 -21.76
CA PHE A 135 3.20 -4.06 -21.31
C PHE A 135 4.10 -5.19 -21.80
N THR A 136 3.60 -6.43 -21.81
CA THR A 136 4.37 -7.58 -22.31
C THR A 136 4.64 -7.43 -23.80
N GLN A 137 3.64 -6.97 -24.56
CA GLN A 137 3.79 -6.73 -25.99
C GLN A 137 4.75 -5.58 -26.28
N GLU A 138 4.67 -4.47 -25.53
CA GLU A 138 5.63 -3.37 -25.62
C GLU A 138 7.06 -3.81 -25.29
N LEU A 139 7.23 -4.69 -24.30
CA LEU A 139 8.53 -5.25 -23.95
C LEU A 139 9.09 -6.13 -25.09
N GLU A 140 8.25 -6.97 -25.70
CA GLU A 140 8.64 -7.81 -26.84
C GLU A 140 9.00 -6.97 -28.07
N ASP A 141 8.26 -5.90 -28.33
CA ASP A 141 8.56 -4.98 -29.43
C ASP A 141 9.85 -4.19 -29.15
N LEU A 142 10.07 -3.74 -27.91
CA LEU A 142 11.32 -3.11 -27.50
C LEU A 142 12.52 -4.08 -27.59
N ASP A 143 12.36 -5.34 -27.18
CA ASP A 143 13.39 -6.38 -27.31
C ASP A 143 13.72 -6.64 -28.78
N ARG A 144 12.70 -6.68 -29.64
CA ARG A 144 12.88 -6.77 -31.10
C ARG A 144 13.63 -5.56 -31.64
N GLU A 145 13.25 -4.35 -31.25
CA GLU A 145 13.94 -3.12 -31.65
C GLU A 145 15.39 -3.12 -31.17
N MET A 146 15.64 -3.50 -29.92
CA MET A 146 16.99 -3.60 -29.35
C MET A 146 17.83 -4.67 -30.06
N GLY A 147 17.23 -5.79 -30.46
CA GLY A 147 17.87 -6.81 -31.29
C GLY A 147 18.22 -6.32 -32.71
N THR A 148 17.49 -5.34 -33.25
CA THR A 148 17.84 -4.69 -34.53
C THR A 148 18.91 -3.62 -34.38
N ILE A 149 19.08 -3.05 -33.19
CA ILE A 149 20.22 -2.21 -32.85
C ILE A 149 21.43 -3.12 -32.70
N LYS A 150 22.04 -3.43 -33.83
CA LYS A 150 23.36 -4.05 -33.89
C LYS A 150 24.33 -3.20 -33.09
N THR A 151 24.67 -3.67 -31.89
CA THR A 151 25.81 -3.15 -31.13
C THR A 151 27.04 -3.14 -32.04
N PRO A 152 27.94 -2.14 -31.94
CA PRO A 152 29.07 -1.93 -32.84
C PRO A 152 30.14 -3.05 -32.84
N GLU A 153 29.86 -4.22 -32.28
CA GLU A 153 30.65 -5.44 -32.46
C GLU A 153 30.66 -5.89 -33.94
N GLU A 154 29.61 -5.65 -34.73
CA GLU A 154 29.63 -5.93 -36.17
C GLU A 154 30.47 -4.93 -37.00
N PHE A 155 30.87 -3.80 -36.42
CA PHE A 155 31.86 -2.90 -37.04
C PHE A 155 33.31 -3.35 -36.80
N ARG A 156 33.55 -4.26 -35.84
CA ARG A 156 34.90 -4.77 -35.54
C ARG A 156 35.37 -5.84 -36.52
N SER A 157 34.46 -6.54 -37.18
CA SER A 157 34.80 -7.54 -38.20
C SER A 157 35.18 -6.92 -39.57
N GLY A 158 34.87 -5.64 -39.79
CA GLY A 158 35.22 -4.90 -41.01
C GLY A 158 36.51 -4.07 -40.93
N LEU A 159 37.01 -3.79 -39.72
CA LEU A 159 38.29 -3.12 -39.52
C LEU A 159 39.37 -4.19 -39.34
N SER A 160 39.87 -4.73 -40.46
CA SER A 160 41.03 -5.62 -40.37
C SER A 160 42.19 -4.86 -39.73
N GLU A 161 42.80 -5.48 -38.72
CA GLU A 161 43.97 -4.96 -38.01
C GLU A 161 45.09 -4.57 -39.00
N ASP A 162 45.18 -5.32 -40.11
CA ASP A 162 46.10 -5.06 -41.22
C ASP A 162 45.81 -3.78 -42.01
N SER A 163 44.56 -3.34 -42.09
CA SER A 163 44.21 -2.06 -42.72
C SER A 163 44.54 -0.91 -41.79
N LEU A 164 44.19 -1.04 -40.50
CA LEU A 164 44.48 -0.03 -39.49
C LEU A 164 46.00 0.18 -39.29
N MET A 165 46.78 -0.91 -39.28
CA MET A 165 48.24 -0.83 -39.20
C MET A 165 48.85 -0.16 -40.43
N ARG A 166 48.32 -0.40 -41.64
CA ARG A 166 48.77 0.28 -42.86
C ARG A 166 48.46 1.77 -42.82
N ASP A 167 47.27 2.14 -42.37
CA ASP A 167 46.89 3.55 -42.28
C ASP A 167 47.69 4.30 -41.21
N LEU A 168 47.99 3.64 -40.08
CA LEU A 168 48.90 4.16 -39.06
C LEU A 168 50.34 4.29 -39.58
N GLN A 169 50.86 3.31 -40.32
CA GLN A 169 52.19 3.40 -40.94
C GLN A 169 52.27 4.51 -41.99
N ASN A 170 51.23 4.67 -42.81
CA ASN A 170 51.13 5.75 -43.79
C ASN A 170 51.11 7.12 -43.09
N LEU A 171 50.40 7.24 -41.97
CA LEU A 171 50.38 8.47 -41.18
C LEU A 171 51.75 8.77 -40.55
N ILE A 172 52.42 7.76 -40.00
CA ILE A 172 53.77 7.89 -39.44
C ILE A 172 54.74 8.34 -40.53
N GLN A 173 54.73 7.70 -41.71
CA GLN A 173 55.56 8.10 -42.85
C GLN A 173 55.26 9.52 -43.32
N LEU A 174 53.99 9.94 -43.30
CA LEU A 174 53.61 11.32 -43.64
C LEU A 174 54.18 12.31 -42.63
N CYS A 175 54.08 12.01 -41.32
CA CYS A 175 54.65 12.81 -40.26
C CYS A 175 56.18 12.89 -40.35
N ASP A 176 56.86 11.78 -40.61
CA ASP A 176 58.31 11.71 -40.79
C ASP A 176 58.75 12.50 -42.04
N SER A 177 57.99 12.42 -43.13
CA SER A 177 58.26 13.20 -44.35
C SER A 177 58.09 14.71 -44.14
N ILE A 178 57.14 15.12 -43.29
CA ILE A 178 56.95 16.53 -42.91
C ILE A 178 58.08 16.99 -41.97
N LEU A 179 58.56 16.12 -41.08
CA LEU A 179 59.70 16.39 -40.21
C LEU A 179 61.03 16.47 -40.97
N GLU A 180 61.25 15.61 -41.97
CA GLU A 180 62.45 15.64 -42.81
C GLU A 180 62.40 16.78 -43.85
N GLY A 181 61.22 17.13 -44.36
CA GLY A 181 61.01 18.26 -45.26
C GLY A 181 61.12 19.65 -44.61
N THR A 182 61.24 19.72 -43.29
CA THR A 182 61.38 20.98 -42.53
C THR A 182 62.79 21.24 -42.01
N SER A 183 63.82 20.48 -42.45
CA SER A 183 65.22 20.83 -42.20
C SER A 183 65.63 21.99 -43.13
N PRO A 184 65.82 23.22 -42.63
CA PRO A 184 66.20 24.35 -43.46
C PRO A 184 67.66 24.19 -43.91
N GLU A 185 67.90 24.51 -45.17
CA GLU A 185 69.22 24.70 -45.76
C GLU A 185 70.13 25.52 -44.82
N SER A 186 71.08 24.85 -44.16
CA SER A 186 72.26 25.51 -43.60
C SER A 186 73.26 25.74 -44.74
N ASN A 187 72.98 26.71 -45.60
CA ASN A 187 73.96 27.34 -46.50
C ASN A 187 74.18 28.78 -46.02
N ALA A 188 75.19 29.00 -45.18
CA ALA A 188 75.91 30.26 -45.09
C ALA A 188 77.24 30.10 -44.34
N SER A 189 78.31 30.48 -45.06
CA SER A 189 79.73 30.64 -44.67
C SER A 189 80.63 29.41 -44.70
#